data_AF-A0A5E4U356-F1
#
_entry.id   AF-A0A5E4U356-F1
#
_cell.length_a   1.000
_cell.length_b   1.000
_cell.length_c   1.000
_cell.angle_alpha   90.00
_cell.angle_beta   90.00
_cell.angle_gamma   90.00
#
_symmetry.space_group_name_H-M   'P 1'
#
loop_
_entity.id
_entity.type
_entity.pdbx_description
1 polymer ?
#
loop_
_entity_poly.entity_id
_entity_poly.type
_entity_poly.pdbx_seq_one_letter_code
_entity_poly.pdbx_strand_id
1 'polypeptide(L)'
;MPKFASAMVKPILTVLLKGPFPDIFRFVEALLEQLGFSLANPETGRVTHWSDDGEQIAIPRDMITNQASMATPKNVQFWGASNEDLFVSWVDASSGWWFSFHLDGITPELKVALTAAISNSVLVELTRQYEDECAFRIDFD
;
A
#
# COMPACT_ATOMS: atom_id res chain seq x y z
N MET A 1 13.92 -13.80 -10.25
CA MET A 1 12.75 -13.06 -9.74
C MET A 1 12.77 -13.13 -8.22
N PRO A 2 12.52 -12.03 -7.48
CA PRO A 2 12.39 -12.11 -6.03
C PRO A 2 11.21 -13.03 -5.68
N LYS A 3 11.39 -13.85 -4.66
CA LYS A 3 10.47 -14.94 -4.25
C LYS A 3 9.11 -14.40 -3.78
N PHE A 4 9.05 -13.15 -3.32
CA PHE A 4 7.86 -12.41 -2.91
C PHE A 4 6.67 -12.46 -3.88
N ALA A 5 6.89 -12.40 -5.20
CA ALA A 5 5.81 -12.36 -6.18
C ALA A 5 5.02 -13.69 -6.27
N SER A 6 5.54 -14.78 -5.70
CA SER A 6 4.96 -16.11 -5.80
C SER A 6 4.17 -16.55 -4.55
N ALA A 7 4.27 -15.83 -3.43
CA ALA A 7 3.62 -16.20 -2.17
C ALA A 7 2.53 -15.20 -1.72
N MET A 8 2.54 -13.97 -2.25
CA MET A 8 1.51 -12.99 -1.92
C MET A 8 0.31 -13.11 -2.86
N VAL A 9 -0.88 -12.98 -2.29
CA VAL A 9 -2.14 -12.88 -3.03
C VAL A 9 -2.03 -11.76 -4.06
N LYS A 10 -2.55 -11.97 -5.26
CA LYS A 10 -2.51 -10.98 -6.34
C LYS A 10 -3.10 -9.65 -5.83
N PRO A 11 -2.43 -8.51 -6.06
CA PRO A 11 -3.00 -7.23 -5.65
C PRO A 11 -4.30 -6.99 -6.41
N ILE A 12 -5.34 -6.57 -5.69
CA ILE A 12 -6.63 -6.22 -6.29
C ILE A 12 -6.55 -4.81 -6.90
N LEU A 13 -5.70 -3.97 -6.31
CA LEU A 13 -5.56 -2.59 -6.71
C LEU A 13 -4.08 -2.20 -6.79
N THR A 14 -3.73 -1.55 -7.90
CA THR A 14 -2.42 -0.95 -8.10
C THR A 14 -2.56 0.50 -8.56
N VAL A 15 -1.72 1.38 -8.01
CA VAL A 15 -1.72 2.81 -8.32
C VAL A 15 -0.29 3.30 -8.43
N LEU A 16 0.00 4.05 -9.48
CA LEU A 16 1.24 4.78 -9.65
C LEU A 16 1.06 6.13 -8.96
N LEU A 17 1.95 6.48 -8.04
CA LEU A 17 1.98 7.79 -7.39
C LEU A 17 3.29 8.50 -7.74
N LYS A 18 3.20 9.72 -8.32
CA LYS A 18 4.37 10.53 -8.64
C LYS A 18 4.76 11.42 -7.46
N GLY A 19 6.06 11.57 -7.25
CA GLY A 19 6.64 12.42 -6.20
C GLY A 19 7.61 11.68 -5.27
N PRO A 20 8.19 12.39 -4.29
CA PRO A 20 9.08 11.79 -3.30
C PRO A 20 8.35 10.73 -2.47
N PHE A 21 9.01 9.59 -2.22
CA PHE A 21 8.40 8.49 -1.47
C PHE A 21 7.79 8.89 -0.12
N PRO A 22 8.45 9.72 0.73
CA PRO A 22 7.87 10.09 2.01
C PRO A 22 6.53 10.82 1.89
N ASP A 23 6.33 11.61 0.84
CA ASP A 23 5.12 12.40 0.66
C ASP A 23 3.99 11.55 0.12
N ILE A 24 4.26 10.69 -0.86
CA ILE A 24 3.26 9.77 -1.40
C ILE A 24 2.88 8.68 -0.39
N PHE A 25 3.82 8.22 0.46
CA PHE A 25 3.50 7.25 1.50
C PHE A 25 2.57 7.87 2.55
N ARG A 26 2.83 9.12 2.96
CA ARG A 26 1.91 9.87 3.85
C ARG A 26 0.54 10.06 3.21
N PHE A 27 0.48 10.29 1.90
CA PHE A 27 -0.78 10.36 1.17
C PHE A 27 -1.55 9.04 1.24
N VAL A 28 -0.89 7.91 0.95
CA VAL A 28 -1.50 6.56 1.06
C VAL A 28 -1.97 6.30 2.48
N GLU A 29 -1.15 6.61 3.47
CA GLU A 29 -1.49 6.44 4.87
C GLU A 29 -2.72 7.27 5.26
N ALA A 30 -2.77 8.56 4.93
CA ALA A 30 -3.91 9.42 5.22
C ALA A 30 -5.21 8.92 4.55
N LEU A 31 -5.11 8.41 3.31
CA LEU A 31 -6.24 7.82 2.61
C LEU A 31 -6.76 6.57 3.34
N LEU A 32 -5.86 5.71 3.81
CA LEU A 32 -6.22 4.51 4.56
C LEU A 32 -6.78 4.84 5.95
N GLU A 33 -6.23 5.84 6.64
CA GLU A 33 -6.75 6.33 7.92
C GLU A 33 -8.21 6.80 7.80
N GLN A 34 -8.57 7.50 6.72
CA GLN A 34 -9.96 7.89 6.45
C GLN A 34 -10.90 6.70 6.25
N LEU A 35 -10.37 5.56 5.83
CA LEU A 35 -11.10 4.30 5.66
C LEU A 35 -11.08 3.44 6.93
N GLY A 36 -10.51 3.95 8.03
CA GLY A 36 -10.46 3.27 9.32
C GLY A 36 -9.23 2.40 9.54
N PHE A 37 -8.21 2.50 8.68
CA PHE A 37 -6.98 1.72 8.77
C PHE A 37 -5.84 2.50 9.42
N SER A 38 -5.18 1.93 10.42
CA SER A 38 -3.98 2.51 11.04
C SER A 38 -2.73 1.72 10.69
N LEU A 39 -1.60 2.42 10.49
CA LEU A 39 -0.31 1.76 10.25
C LEU A 39 0.19 1.00 11.49
N ALA A 40 -0.11 1.51 12.69
CA ALA A 40 0.21 0.82 13.93
C ALA A 40 -0.90 -0.18 14.28
N ASN A 41 -0.51 -1.40 14.63
CA ASN A 41 -1.45 -2.41 15.12
C ASN A 41 -2.13 -1.91 16.42
N PRO A 42 -3.47 -1.92 16.51
CA PRO A 42 -4.20 -1.35 17.65
C PRO A 42 -3.89 -1.99 19.01
N GLU A 43 -3.49 -3.26 19.05
CA GLU A 43 -3.17 -3.97 20.30
C GLU A 43 -1.73 -3.75 20.75
N THR A 44 -0.79 -3.70 19.81
CA THR A 44 0.64 -3.69 20.12
C THR A 44 1.31 -2.33 19.92
N GLY A 45 0.65 -1.42 19.19
CA GLY A 45 1.21 -0.14 18.76
C GLY A 45 2.37 -0.27 17.76
N ARG A 46 2.64 -1.48 17.24
CA ARG A 46 3.79 -1.76 16.37
C ARG A 46 3.42 -1.58 14.91
N VAL A 47 4.38 -1.09 14.14
CA VAL A 47 4.34 -1.11 12.68
C VAL A 47 5.09 -2.35 12.22
N THR A 48 4.53 -3.08 11.26
CA THR A 48 5.08 -4.37 10.83
C THR A 48 5.20 -4.47 9.31
N HIS A 49 6.25 -5.16 8.87
CA HIS A 49 6.38 -5.63 7.49
C HIS A 49 6.47 -7.16 7.47
N TRP A 50 6.26 -7.75 6.30
CA TRP A 50 6.50 -9.17 6.08
C TRP A 50 7.88 -9.41 5.48
N SER A 51 8.56 -10.44 5.97
CA SER A 51 9.76 -11.01 5.37
C SER A 51 9.45 -11.83 4.12
N ASP A 52 10.48 -12.17 3.35
CA ASP A 52 10.41 -13.12 2.22
C ASP A 52 9.85 -14.48 2.63
N ASP A 53 10.02 -14.86 3.89
CA ASP A 53 9.65 -16.17 4.43
C ASP A 53 8.25 -16.18 5.05
N GLY A 54 7.51 -15.08 4.97
CA GLY A 54 6.17 -15.01 5.55
C GLY A 54 6.19 -14.74 7.06
N GLU A 55 7.19 -14.02 7.57
CA GLU A 55 7.23 -13.61 8.98
C GLU A 55 6.87 -12.14 9.13
N GLN A 56 6.01 -11.83 10.11
CA GLN A 56 5.69 -10.46 10.48
C GLN A 56 6.77 -9.91 11.42
N ILE A 57 7.47 -8.87 10.99
CA ILE A 57 8.60 -8.26 11.69
C ILE A 57 8.25 -6.82 12.05
N ALA A 58 8.39 -6.47 13.32
CA ALA A 58 8.20 -5.10 13.79
C ALA A 58 9.35 -4.20 13.34
N ILE A 59 9.02 -3.04 12.80
CA ILE A 59 9.97 -2.05 12.31
C ILE A 59 9.68 -0.65 12.87
N PRO A 60 10.72 0.19 13.00
CA PRO A 60 10.54 1.61 13.21
C PRO A 60 9.82 2.26 12.03
N ARG A 61 8.94 3.23 12.30
CA ARG A 61 8.18 3.95 11.26
C ARG A 61 9.10 4.70 10.29
N ASP A 62 10.17 5.29 10.79
CA ASP A 62 11.15 6.04 9.99
C ASP A 62 11.91 5.14 9.01
N MET A 63 12.00 3.83 9.28
CA MET A 63 12.58 2.86 8.35
C MET A 63 11.82 2.81 7.02
N ILE A 64 10.50 3.02 7.02
CA ILE A 64 9.67 3.02 5.82
C ILE A 64 10.08 4.16 4.87
N THR A 65 10.23 5.37 5.40
CA THR A 65 10.57 6.54 4.60
C THR A 65 12.05 6.59 4.22
N ASN A 66 12.93 6.04 5.08
CA ASN A 66 14.38 6.10 4.87
C ASN A 66 14.91 4.99 3.94
N GLN A 67 14.18 3.88 3.77
CA GLN A 67 14.66 2.69 3.06
C GLN A 67 13.75 2.26 1.90
N ALA A 68 12.86 3.12 1.43
CA ALA A 68 11.87 2.79 0.41
C ALA A 68 12.46 2.24 -0.91
N SER A 69 13.61 2.76 -1.34
CA SER A 69 14.38 2.30 -2.52
C SER A 69 15.44 1.24 -2.17
N MET A 70 15.68 0.99 -0.89
CA MET A 70 16.64 0.00 -0.41
C MET A 70 15.98 -1.38 -0.25
N ALA A 71 16.77 -2.40 0.04
CA ALA A 71 16.34 -3.79 -0.07
C ALA A 71 15.09 -4.16 0.77
N THR A 72 14.85 -3.49 1.90
CA THR A 72 13.69 -3.68 2.79
C THR A 72 13.50 -2.45 3.70
N PRO A 73 12.27 -2.13 4.16
CA PRO A 73 11.01 -2.79 3.85
C PRO A 73 10.43 -2.28 2.53
N LYS A 74 9.74 -3.17 1.80
CA LYS A 74 8.98 -2.83 0.57
C LYS A 74 7.49 -3.05 0.73
N ASN A 75 7.07 -3.27 1.97
CA ASN A 75 5.70 -3.51 2.34
C ASN A 75 5.47 -3.18 3.80
N VAL A 76 4.21 -2.96 4.16
CA VAL A 76 3.72 -2.85 5.52
C VAL A 76 2.31 -3.40 5.63
N GLN A 77 1.89 -3.67 6.86
CA GLN A 77 0.50 -3.92 7.20
C GLN A 77 -0.14 -2.66 7.79
N PHE A 78 -1.35 -2.39 7.33
CA PHE A 78 -2.32 -1.50 7.96
C PHE A 78 -3.40 -2.34 8.65
N TRP A 79 -4.07 -1.76 9.63
CA TRP A 79 -4.99 -2.48 10.53
C TRP A 79 -6.31 -1.73 10.64
N GLY A 80 -7.43 -2.37 10.30
CA GLY A 80 -8.76 -1.83 10.57
C GLY A 80 -9.23 -2.19 11.99
N ALA A 81 -9.04 -3.46 12.34
CA ALA A 81 -9.19 -4.02 13.68
C ALA A 81 -7.99 -4.94 13.97
N SER A 82 -7.92 -5.53 15.17
CA SER A 82 -6.76 -6.36 15.51
C SER A 82 -6.60 -7.64 14.68
N ASN A 83 -7.67 -8.07 14.00
CA ASN A 83 -7.74 -9.24 13.14
C ASN A 83 -8.06 -8.92 11.66
N GLU A 84 -8.13 -7.64 11.30
CA GLU A 84 -8.38 -7.19 9.93
C GLU A 84 -7.18 -6.36 9.49
N ASP A 85 -6.35 -6.94 8.64
CA ASP A 85 -5.18 -6.29 8.09
C ASP A 85 -5.28 -6.07 6.59
N LEU A 86 -4.58 -5.02 6.16
CA LEU A 86 -4.44 -4.62 4.78
C LEU A 86 -2.96 -4.61 4.48
N PHE A 87 -2.55 -5.45 3.54
CA PHE A 87 -1.16 -5.48 3.13
C PHE A 87 -0.91 -4.54 1.97
N VAL A 88 0.06 -3.64 2.13
CA VAL A 88 0.44 -2.64 1.14
C VAL A 88 1.90 -2.83 0.78
N SER A 89 2.19 -3.06 -0.49
CA SER A 89 3.56 -3.13 -0.99
C SER A 89 3.84 -2.06 -2.01
N TRP A 90 5.12 -1.74 -2.23
CA TRP A 90 5.53 -0.78 -3.24
C TRP A 90 6.80 -1.19 -3.97
N VAL A 91 6.92 -0.69 -5.19
CA VAL A 91 8.15 -0.79 -5.99
C VAL A 91 8.45 0.56 -6.64
N ASP A 92 9.75 0.87 -6.71
CA ASP A 92 10.25 2.03 -7.43
C ASP A 92 9.99 1.87 -8.93
N ALA A 93 9.55 2.95 -9.57
CA ALA A 93 9.26 3.03 -11.00
C ALA A 93 9.92 4.28 -11.57
N SER A 94 10.23 4.28 -12.87
CA SER A 94 10.93 5.41 -13.50
C SER A 94 10.23 6.77 -13.35
N SER A 95 8.90 6.78 -13.17
CA SER A 95 8.08 7.98 -13.04
C SER A 95 7.48 8.20 -11.64
N GLY A 96 7.78 7.35 -10.65
CA GLY A 96 7.17 7.40 -9.33
C GLY A 96 7.23 6.05 -8.62
N TRP A 97 6.15 5.69 -7.93
CA TRP A 97 6.09 4.46 -7.14
C TRP A 97 4.78 3.73 -7.37
N TRP A 98 4.88 2.45 -7.70
CA TRP A 98 3.72 1.58 -7.77
C TRP A 98 3.38 1.08 -6.38
N PHE A 99 2.22 1.48 -5.86
CA PHE A 99 1.63 0.90 -4.66
C PHE A 99 0.67 -0.20 -5.06
N SER A 100 0.75 -1.33 -4.36
CA SER A 100 -0.09 -2.51 -4.55
C SER A 100 -0.82 -2.82 -3.25
N PHE A 101 -2.14 -2.93 -3.32
CA PHE A 101 -3.02 -3.19 -2.18
C PHE A 101 -3.55 -4.62 -2.28
N HIS A 102 -3.26 -5.41 -1.26
CA HIS A 102 -3.59 -6.82 -1.17
C HIS A 102 -4.69 -6.98 -0.14
N LEU A 103 -5.87 -7.35 -0.64
CA LEU A 103 -7.16 -7.30 0.05
C LEU A 103 -7.69 -8.72 0.29
N ASP A 104 -6.82 -9.63 0.71
CA ASP A 104 -7.25 -10.98 1.07
C ASP A 104 -7.95 -10.96 2.42
N GLY A 105 -9.02 -11.75 2.58
CA GLY A 105 -9.78 -11.82 3.83
C GLY A 105 -10.63 -10.58 4.19
N ILE A 106 -10.53 -9.46 3.46
CA ILE A 106 -11.35 -8.26 3.75
C ILE A 106 -12.71 -8.27 3.05
N THR A 107 -13.65 -7.52 3.61
CA THR A 107 -15.04 -7.44 3.13
C THR A 107 -15.17 -6.82 1.73
N PRO A 108 -16.13 -7.24 0.89
CA PRO A 108 -16.40 -6.61 -0.40
C PRO A 108 -16.65 -5.10 -0.32
N GLU A 109 -17.33 -4.64 0.74
CA GLU A 109 -17.65 -3.24 0.97
C GLU A 109 -16.39 -2.39 1.09
N LEU A 110 -15.38 -2.90 1.81
CA LEU A 110 -14.10 -2.22 1.93
C LEU A 110 -13.31 -2.20 0.62
N LYS A 111 -13.35 -3.28 -0.16
CA LYS A 111 -12.75 -3.30 -1.51
C LYS A 111 -13.33 -2.19 -2.38
N VAL A 112 -14.65 -2.00 -2.33
CA VAL A 112 -15.34 -0.92 -3.06
C VAL A 112 -14.94 0.45 -2.52
N ALA A 113 -14.94 0.66 -1.21
CA ALA A 113 -14.61 1.94 -0.59
C ALA A 113 -13.16 2.39 -0.90
N LEU A 114 -12.20 1.48 -0.79
CA LEU A 114 -10.80 1.75 -1.12
C LEU A 114 -10.61 2.06 -2.60
N THR A 115 -11.22 1.25 -3.47
CA THR A 115 -11.18 1.46 -4.91
C THR A 115 -11.76 2.82 -5.27
N ALA A 116 -12.90 3.20 -4.68
CA ALA A 116 -13.54 4.49 -4.92
C ALA A 116 -12.69 5.67 -4.42
N ALA A 117 -12.11 5.57 -3.22
CA ALA A 117 -11.26 6.63 -2.64
C ALA A 117 -10.00 6.87 -3.49
N ILE A 118 -9.31 5.80 -3.89
CA ILE A 118 -8.10 5.91 -4.72
C ILE A 118 -8.46 6.36 -6.14
N SER A 119 -9.54 5.82 -6.74
CA SER A 119 -10.01 6.28 -8.05
C SER A 119 -10.31 7.78 -8.03
N ASN A 120 -11.03 8.26 -7.01
CA ASN A 120 -11.37 9.67 -6.89
C ASN A 120 -10.11 10.54 -6.74
N SER A 121 -9.15 10.10 -5.93
CA SER A 121 -7.89 10.84 -5.75
C SER A 121 -7.09 10.92 -7.06
N VAL A 122 -7.00 9.81 -7.79
CA VAL A 122 -6.32 9.76 -9.10
C VAL A 122 -7.04 10.64 -10.14
N LEU A 123 -8.37 10.58 -10.19
CA LEU A 123 -9.20 11.26 -11.19
C LEU A 123 -9.50 12.75 -10.88
N VAL A 124 -9.29 13.21 -9.66
CA VAL A 124 -9.58 14.59 -9.26
C VAL A 124 -8.33 15.33 -8.84
N GLU A 125 -7.52 14.74 -7.97
CA GLU A 125 -6.39 15.43 -7.34
C GLU A 125 -5.11 15.27 -8.15
N LEU A 126 -4.89 14.08 -8.71
CA LEU A 126 -3.60 13.72 -9.32
C LEU A 126 -3.64 13.67 -10.85
N THR A 127 -4.80 13.90 -11.50
CA THR A 127 -4.98 13.70 -12.96
C THR A 127 -3.97 14.46 -13.81
N ARG A 128 -3.59 15.67 -13.39
CA ARG A 128 -2.61 16.49 -14.11
C ARG A 128 -1.19 15.89 -14.13
N GLN A 129 -0.92 14.88 -13.30
CA GLN A 129 0.39 14.25 -13.20
C GLN A 129 0.58 13.12 -14.22
N TYR A 130 -0.50 12.58 -14.79
CA TYR A 130 -0.43 11.30 -15.49
C TYR A 130 -0.51 11.37 -17.01
N GLU A 131 -0.83 12.50 -17.64
CA GLU A 131 -0.88 12.66 -19.12
C GLU A 131 -1.30 11.36 -19.87
N ASP A 132 -0.36 10.65 -20.49
CA ASP A 132 -0.57 9.40 -21.24
C ASP A 132 -0.18 8.10 -20.48
N GLU A 133 0.23 8.20 -19.21
CA GLU A 133 0.62 7.08 -18.35
C GLU A 133 -0.57 6.38 -17.69
N CYS A 134 -0.42 5.08 -17.42
CA CYS A 134 -1.35 4.34 -16.57
C CYS A 134 -1.14 4.74 -15.11
N ALA A 135 -2.09 5.49 -14.54
CA ALA A 135 -2.04 5.91 -13.14
C ALA A 135 -2.60 4.87 -12.17
N PHE A 136 -3.53 4.03 -12.65
CA PHE A 136 -4.42 3.26 -11.79
C PHE A 136 -4.91 2.02 -12.54
N ARG A 137 -4.87 0.87 -11.85
CA ARG A 137 -5.31 -0.41 -12.39
C ARG A 137 -5.99 -1.21 -11.28
N ILE A 138 -7.19 -1.68 -11.58
CA ILE A 138 -7.94 -2.64 -10.77
C ILE A 138 -7.85 -3.99 -11.46
N ASP A 139 -7.44 -5.01 -10.73
CA ASP A 139 -7.46 -6.39 -11.19
C ASP A 139 -8.49 -7.17 -10.38
N PHE A 140 -9.46 -7.77 -11.07
CA PHE A 140 -10.35 -8.77 -10.48
C PHE A 140 -9.75 -10.17 -10.73
N ASP A 141 -10.10 -11.11 -9.86
CA ASP A 141 -9.84 -12.54 -10.06
C ASP A 141 -10.96 -13.21 -10.87
#